data_AF-A0A5C9BV88-F1
#
_entry.id   AF-A0A5C9BV88-F1
#
_cell.length_a   1.000
_cell.length_b   1.000
_cell.length_c   1.000
_cell.angle_alpha   90.00
_cell.angle_beta   90.00
_cell.angle_gamma   90.00
#
_symmetry.space_group_name_H-M   'P 1'
#
loop_
_entity.id
_entity.type
_entity.pdbx_description
1 polymer ?
#
loop_
_entity_poly.entity_id
_entity_poly.type
_entity_poly.pdbx_seq_one_letter_code
_entity_poly.pdbx_strand_id
1 'polypeptide(L)'
;MKRMLFAAAVIALASTAAHADNQALESLIDSALRSGHAIESLLYNQPVLAVPVADRPCPTIGVIYQEGRHRRGGPRIDNFQACPGTEPELINDVSPALPDDPQFQQLIQMAIRGALRYGAQRRDWGEYLIDTRRLSAADGYGCGQVETVISSMGMLVTYQVGRLCP
;
A
#
# COMPACT_ATOMS: atom_id res chain seq x y z
N MET A 1 -24.61 -13.37 60.95
CA MET A 1 -23.31 -13.66 60.31
C MET A 1 -23.42 -13.35 58.83
N LYS A 2 -22.69 -12.34 58.35
CA LYS A 2 -22.62 -11.89 56.95
C LYS A 2 -21.71 -12.85 56.17
N ARG A 3 -22.17 -13.41 55.05
CA ARG A 3 -21.28 -13.89 54.00
C ARG A 3 -21.58 -13.08 52.74
N MET A 4 -20.66 -12.16 52.47
CA MET A 4 -20.65 -11.30 51.30
C MET A 4 -20.43 -12.11 50.03
N LEU A 5 -21.17 -11.73 48.98
CA LEU A 5 -20.88 -12.05 47.59
C LEU A 5 -19.50 -11.49 47.20
N PHE A 6 -18.73 -12.28 46.46
CA PHE A 6 -17.70 -11.75 45.57
C PHE A 6 -17.85 -12.46 44.22
N ALA A 7 -18.66 -11.86 43.34
CA ALA A 7 -18.54 -12.03 41.91
C ALA A 7 -17.74 -10.83 41.42
N ALA A 8 -16.50 -11.05 40.99
CA ALA A 8 -15.67 -10.01 40.38
C ALA A 8 -15.31 -10.43 38.96
N ALA A 9 -15.76 -9.59 38.04
CA ALA A 9 -15.59 -9.65 36.60
C ALA A 9 -14.13 -9.81 36.17
N VAL A 10 -13.87 -10.76 35.27
CA VAL A 10 -12.61 -10.87 34.52
C VAL A 10 -12.94 -11.14 33.05
N ILE A 11 -13.51 -10.16 32.33
CA ILE A 11 -13.56 -10.19 30.86
C ILE A 11 -13.64 -8.74 30.34
N ALA A 12 -12.51 -8.07 30.05
CA ALA A 12 -12.54 -6.76 29.35
C ALA A 12 -11.25 -6.35 28.60
N LEU A 13 -10.16 -7.13 28.64
CA LEU A 13 -8.87 -6.69 28.09
C LEU A 13 -8.61 -7.07 26.62
N ALA A 14 -9.39 -7.98 26.05
CA ALA A 14 -9.20 -8.41 24.65
C ALA A 14 -9.92 -7.50 23.63
N SER A 15 -11.03 -6.89 24.03
CA SER A 15 -11.84 -6.05 23.13
C SER A 15 -11.12 -4.76 22.75
N THR A 16 -10.36 -4.16 23.66
CA THR A 16 -9.71 -2.86 23.45
C THR A 16 -8.59 -2.92 22.40
N ALA A 17 -7.85 -4.02 22.33
CA ALA A 17 -6.77 -4.19 21.37
C ALA A 17 -7.31 -4.27 19.93
N ALA A 18 -8.32 -5.11 19.69
CA ALA A 18 -8.91 -5.28 18.35
C ALA A 18 -9.54 -3.98 17.81
N HIS A 19 -10.19 -3.18 18.68
CA HIS A 19 -10.76 -1.90 18.27
C HIS A 19 -9.68 -0.84 17.99
N ALA A 20 -8.58 -0.84 18.76
CA ALA A 20 -7.47 0.09 18.55
C ALA A 20 -6.75 -0.16 17.22
N ASP A 21 -6.56 -1.44 16.85
CA ASP A 21 -5.92 -1.78 15.59
C ASP A 21 -6.81 -1.47 14.36
N ASN A 22 -8.14 -1.64 14.48
CA ASN A 22 -9.07 -1.23 13.42
C ASN A 22 -9.03 0.28 13.19
N GLN A 23 -9.02 1.06 14.28
CA GLN A 23 -8.88 2.52 14.22
C GLN A 23 -7.52 2.93 13.62
N ALA A 24 -6.44 2.20 13.93
CA ALA A 24 -5.12 2.45 13.36
C ALA A 24 -5.10 2.17 11.84
N LEU A 25 -5.75 1.10 11.39
CA LEU A 25 -5.91 0.76 9.99
C LEU A 25 -6.70 1.84 9.24
N GLU A 26 -7.87 2.23 9.76
CA GLU A 26 -8.69 3.29 9.19
C GLU A 26 -7.89 4.60 9.09
N SER A 27 -7.21 5.00 10.17
CA SER A 27 -6.38 6.22 10.21
C SER A 27 -5.25 6.20 9.18
N LEU A 28 -4.61 5.05 8.98
CA LEU A 28 -3.57 4.85 7.98
C LEU A 28 -4.12 5.01 6.57
N ILE A 29 -5.23 4.35 6.26
CA ILE A 29 -5.91 4.43 4.94
C ILE A 29 -6.31 5.88 4.66
N ASP A 30 -6.93 6.54 5.63
CA ASP A 30 -7.34 7.94 5.54
C ASP A 30 -6.17 8.89 5.26
N SER A 31 -5.03 8.64 5.90
CA SER A 31 -3.83 9.44 5.72
C SER A 31 -3.23 9.23 4.33
N ALA A 32 -3.21 7.99 3.83
CA ALA A 32 -2.74 7.66 2.48
C ALA A 32 -3.66 8.29 1.42
N LEU A 33 -4.98 8.21 1.64
CA LEU A 33 -6.00 8.83 0.80
C LEU A 33 -5.82 10.35 0.71
N ARG A 34 -5.67 11.04 1.85
CA ARG A 34 -5.51 12.50 1.89
C ARG A 34 -4.19 12.97 1.29
N SER A 35 -3.11 12.23 1.50
CA SER A 35 -1.78 12.61 1.00
C SER A 35 -1.59 12.30 -0.49
N GLY A 36 -2.21 11.24 -1.01
CA GLY A 36 -1.88 10.72 -2.34
C GLY A 36 -0.47 10.13 -2.43
N HIS A 37 0.13 9.81 -1.29
CA HIS A 37 1.46 9.24 -1.15
C HIS A 37 1.42 7.95 -0.33
N ALA A 38 2.43 7.11 -0.52
CA ALA A 38 2.58 5.94 0.31
C ALA A 38 2.95 6.37 1.75
N ILE A 39 2.36 5.70 2.74
CA ILE A 39 2.58 5.98 4.17
C ILE A 39 3.01 4.70 4.88
N GLU A 40 4.11 4.80 5.62
CA GLU A 40 4.59 3.75 6.51
C GLU A 40 3.96 3.88 7.89
N SER A 41 3.59 2.76 8.51
CA SER A 41 3.07 2.73 9.88
C SER A 41 3.29 1.35 10.50
N LEU A 42 2.82 1.20 11.75
CA LEU A 42 2.75 -0.07 12.46
C LEU A 42 1.29 -0.45 12.66
N LEU A 43 0.89 -1.63 12.19
CA LEU A 43 -0.39 -2.26 12.50
C LEU A 43 -0.11 -3.60 13.18
N TYR A 44 -0.75 -3.87 14.33
CA TYR A 44 -0.46 -5.08 15.11
C TYR A 44 1.03 -5.27 15.43
N ASN A 45 1.77 -4.16 15.64
CA ASN A 45 3.22 -4.15 15.84
C ASN A 45 4.02 -4.76 14.65
N GLN A 46 3.45 -4.75 13.45
CA GLN A 46 4.10 -5.13 12.21
C GLN A 46 4.24 -3.92 11.28
N PRO A 47 5.40 -3.76 10.61
CA PRO A 47 5.58 -2.71 9.62
C PRO A 47 4.65 -2.93 8.43
N VAL A 48 3.87 -1.90 8.14
CA VAL A 48 2.97 -1.85 6.99
C VAL A 48 3.24 -0.61 6.16
N LEU A 49 2.89 -0.70 4.87
CA LEU A 49 2.90 0.41 3.94
C LEU A 49 1.53 0.52 3.27
N ALA A 50 0.85 1.65 3.42
CA ALA A 50 -0.37 1.95 2.69
C ALA A 50 -0.05 2.75 1.43
N VAL A 51 -0.43 2.23 0.27
CA VAL A 51 -0.10 2.80 -1.04
C VAL A 51 -1.40 3.16 -1.78
N PRO A 52 -1.63 4.43 -2.12
CA PRO A 52 -2.74 4.81 -2.97
C PRO A 52 -2.48 4.40 -4.41
N VAL A 53 -3.40 3.62 -4.98
CA VAL A 53 -3.49 3.35 -6.41
C VAL A 53 -4.27 4.49 -7.03
N ALA A 54 -3.69 5.12 -8.06
CA ALA A 54 -4.23 6.31 -8.68
C ALA A 54 -5.48 6.01 -9.54
N ASP A 55 -6.61 5.83 -8.86
CA ASP A 55 -7.95 5.69 -9.42
C ASP A 55 -8.89 6.72 -8.73
N ARG A 56 -9.83 7.33 -9.45
CA ARG A 56 -10.73 8.37 -8.92
C ARG A 56 -12.16 8.11 -9.40
N PRO A 57 -13.18 8.33 -8.56
CA PRO A 57 -13.18 9.20 -7.36
C PRO A 57 -12.84 8.54 -6.03
N CYS A 58 -12.89 7.20 -5.95
CA CYS A 58 -12.57 6.44 -4.75
C CYS A 58 -11.36 5.53 -5.02
N PRO A 59 -10.14 5.97 -4.69
CA PRO A 59 -8.95 5.17 -4.95
C PRO A 59 -8.93 3.89 -4.13
N THR A 60 -8.24 2.89 -4.65
CA THR A 60 -7.83 1.73 -3.86
C THR A 60 -6.58 2.09 -3.06
N ILE A 61 -6.58 1.76 -1.77
CA ILE A 61 -5.40 1.79 -0.91
C ILE A 61 -4.94 0.36 -0.69
N GLY A 62 -3.77 0.00 -1.24
CA GLY A 62 -3.15 -1.29 -0.96
C GLY A 62 -2.30 -1.22 0.29
N VAL A 63 -2.63 -2.01 1.31
CA VAL A 63 -1.87 -2.14 2.57
C VAL A 63 -0.95 -3.35 2.47
N ILE A 64 0.35 -3.09 2.37
CA ILE A 64 1.40 -4.09 2.27
C ILE A 64 1.94 -4.41 3.65
N TYR A 65 1.85 -5.68 4.07
CA TYR A 65 2.45 -6.18 5.31
C TYR A 65 3.85 -6.71 5.00
N GLN A 66 4.89 -6.05 5.51
CA GLN A 66 6.26 -6.30 5.07
C GLN A 66 6.85 -7.61 5.65
N GLU A 67 6.39 -8.03 6.83
CA GLU A 67 6.91 -9.22 7.53
C GLU A 67 6.08 -10.49 7.26
N GLY A 68 4.91 -10.36 6.64
CA GLY A 68 4.02 -11.46 6.31
C GLY A 68 4.24 -11.95 4.87
N ARG A 69 4.89 -13.11 4.69
CA ARG A 69 4.90 -13.77 3.36
C ARG A 69 3.54 -14.44 3.12
N HIS A 70 2.90 -14.16 1.98
CA HIS A 70 1.81 -14.99 1.48
C HIS A 70 2.30 -16.39 1.09
N ARG A 71 1.38 -17.35 0.95
CA ARG A 71 1.65 -18.72 0.51
C ARG A 71 2.43 -18.83 -0.82
N ARG A 72 2.53 -17.74 -1.60
CA ARG A 72 3.28 -17.63 -2.86
C ARG A 72 4.61 -16.86 -2.75
N GLY A 73 5.11 -16.59 -1.54
CA GLY A 73 6.46 -16.06 -1.31
C GLY A 73 6.64 -14.53 -1.39
N GLY A 74 5.61 -13.77 -1.78
CA GLY A 74 5.60 -12.29 -1.76
C GLY A 74 4.96 -11.71 -0.49
N PRO A 75 5.06 -10.38 -0.27
CA PRO A 75 4.41 -9.70 0.85
C PRO A 75 2.88 -9.82 0.74
N ARG A 76 2.18 -9.80 1.88
CA ARG A 76 0.72 -9.72 1.90
C ARG A 76 0.26 -8.32 1.53
N ILE A 77 -0.73 -8.24 0.62
CA ILE A 77 -1.36 -6.99 0.21
C ILE A 77 -2.87 -7.14 0.42
N ASP A 78 -3.44 -6.29 1.27
CA ASP A 78 -4.88 -6.13 1.40
C ASP A 78 -5.29 -4.85 0.67
N ASN A 79 -6.22 -4.93 -0.28
CA ASN A 79 -6.67 -3.77 -1.06
C ASN A 79 -7.98 -3.24 -0.47
N PHE A 80 -8.05 -1.94 -0.19
CA PHE A 80 -9.26 -1.29 0.33
C PHE A 80 -9.77 -0.25 -0.64
N GLN A 81 -11.05 -0.29 -0.98
CA GLN A 81 -11.70 0.84 -1.63
C GLN A 81 -11.98 1.92 -0.59
N ALA A 82 -11.44 3.12 -0.80
CA ALA A 82 -11.56 4.22 0.15
C ALA A 82 -12.10 5.48 -0.53
N CYS A 83 -13.24 5.97 -0.07
CA CYS A 83 -13.76 7.28 -0.45
C CYS A 83 -13.61 8.26 0.72
N PRO A 84 -13.44 9.56 0.47
CA PRO A 84 -13.37 10.55 1.55
C PRO A 84 -14.62 10.53 2.43
N GLY A 85 -14.44 10.31 3.73
CA GLY A 85 -15.53 10.35 4.72
C GLY A 85 -16.40 9.10 4.78
N THR A 86 -16.01 8.01 4.10
CA THR A 86 -16.66 6.70 4.22
C THR A 86 -15.72 5.70 4.88
N GLU A 87 -16.30 4.66 5.49
CA GLU A 87 -15.50 3.53 5.99
C GLU A 87 -14.83 2.80 4.81
N PRO A 88 -13.54 2.45 4.90
CA PRO A 88 -12.87 1.69 3.84
C PRO A 88 -13.42 0.27 3.70
N GLU A 89 -13.66 -0.17 2.47
CA GLU A 89 -14.17 -1.52 2.19
C GLU A 89 -13.05 -2.43 1.68
N LEU A 90 -12.86 -3.59 2.32
CA LEU A 90 -11.89 -4.59 1.87
C LEU A 90 -12.33 -5.22 0.54
N ILE A 91 -11.48 -5.11 -0.47
CA ILE A 91 -11.60 -5.83 -1.73
C ILE A 91 -11.11 -7.26 -1.48
N ASN A 92 -12.05 -8.19 -1.34
CA ASN A 92 -11.79 -9.61 -1.09
C ASN A 92 -11.36 -10.36 -2.37
N ASP A 93 -10.34 -9.84 -3.05
CA ASP A 93 -9.75 -10.44 -4.23
C ASP A 93 -8.22 -10.46 -4.10
N VAL A 94 -7.58 -11.33 -4.88
CA VAL A 94 -6.13 -11.49 -4.88
C VAL A 94 -5.54 -10.68 -6.02
N SER A 95 -4.63 -9.76 -5.70
CA SER A 95 -3.89 -9.02 -6.72
C SER A 95 -3.25 -9.98 -7.73
N PRO A 96 -3.38 -9.70 -9.05
CA PRO A 96 -2.71 -10.47 -10.08
C PRO A 96 -1.20 -10.54 -9.84
N ALA A 97 -0.57 -11.64 -10.26
CA ALA A 97 0.88 -11.75 -10.22
C ALA A 97 1.52 -10.83 -11.27
N LEU A 98 2.73 -10.33 -11.01
CA LEU A 98 3.45 -9.59 -12.05
C LEU A 98 3.68 -10.47 -13.29
N PRO A 99 3.48 -9.92 -14.50
CA PRO A 99 3.82 -10.61 -15.74
C PRO A 99 5.30 -10.98 -15.80
N ASP A 100 5.59 -12.25 -16.06
CA ASP A 100 6.93 -12.74 -16.40
C ASP A 100 7.17 -12.58 -17.92
N ASP A 101 7.03 -11.36 -18.41
CA ASP A 101 7.18 -11.00 -19.82
C ASP A 101 8.34 -10.00 -20.02
N PRO A 102 9.31 -10.27 -20.91
CA PRO A 102 10.44 -9.37 -21.13
C PRO A 102 10.07 -7.97 -21.63
N GLN A 103 9.00 -7.83 -22.42
CA GLN A 103 8.51 -6.53 -22.89
C GLN A 103 7.91 -5.74 -21.74
N PHE A 104 7.17 -6.40 -20.84
CA PHE A 104 6.66 -5.77 -19.63
C PHE A 104 7.81 -5.24 -18.74
N GLN A 105 8.86 -6.02 -18.54
CA GLN A 105 10.05 -5.59 -17.79
C GLN A 105 10.75 -4.40 -18.48
N GLN A 106 10.88 -4.42 -19.80
CA GLN A 106 11.44 -3.29 -20.55
C GLN A 106 10.58 -2.03 -20.40
N LEU A 107 9.25 -2.17 -20.40
CA LEU A 107 8.33 -1.05 -20.23
C LEU A 107 8.48 -0.39 -18.85
N ILE A 108 8.62 -1.19 -17.78
CA ILE A 108 8.93 -0.68 -16.44
C ILE A 108 10.23 0.13 -16.45
N GLN A 109 11.30 -0.41 -17.05
CA GLN A 109 12.59 0.28 -17.14
C GLN A 109 12.48 1.59 -17.93
N MET A 110 11.71 1.61 -19.02
CA MET A 110 11.44 2.84 -19.78
C MET A 110 10.65 3.87 -18.96
N ALA A 111 9.64 3.44 -18.21
CA ALA A 111 8.85 4.30 -17.34
C ALA A 111 9.73 4.94 -16.26
N ILE A 112 10.55 4.14 -15.57
CA ILE A 112 11.54 4.57 -14.58
C ILE A 112 12.50 5.62 -15.17
N ARG A 113 13.13 5.33 -16.32
CA ARG A 113 14.07 6.28 -16.97
C ARG A 113 13.38 7.56 -17.37
N GLY A 114 12.15 7.47 -17.86
CA GLY A 114 11.35 8.64 -18.19
C GLY A 114 10.99 9.46 -16.94
N ALA A 115 10.66 8.82 -15.81
CA ALA A 115 10.38 9.51 -14.56
C ALA A 115 11.63 10.20 -14.00
N LEU A 116 12.82 9.58 -14.11
CA LEU A 116 14.08 10.23 -13.74
C LEU A 116 14.34 11.53 -14.51
N ARG A 117 14.02 11.54 -15.81
CA ARG A 117 14.24 12.70 -16.71
C ARG A 117 13.16 13.76 -16.58
N TYR A 118 11.89 13.34 -16.51
CA TYR A 118 10.72 14.21 -16.68
C TYR A 118 9.85 14.34 -15.42
N GLY A 119 10.22 13.69 -14.32
CA GLY A 119 9.54 13.76 -13.03
C GLY A 119 8.48 12.67 -12.81
N ALA A 120 7.72 12.29 -13.83
CA ALA A 120 6.76 11.19 -13.75
C ALA A 120 6.50 10.53 -15.11
N GLN A 121 6.10 9.26 -15.12
CA GLN A 121 5.60 8.54 -16.27
C GLN A 121 4.49 7.58 -15.86
N ARG A 122 3.49 7.48 -16.74
CA ARG A 122 2.42 6.48 -16.69
C ARG A 122 2.49 5.63 -17.95
N ARG A 123 2.36 4.31 -17.82
CA ARG A 123 2.33 3.35 -18.94
C ARG A 123 1.29 2.26 -18.68
N ASP A 124 0.58 1.90 -19.74
CA ASP A 124 -0.39 0.81 -19.73
C ASP A 124 0.18 -0.41 -20.45
N TRP A 125 -0.13 -1.60 -19.95
CA TRP A 125 0.18 -2.87 -20.60
C TRP A 125 -0.92 -3.90 -20.29
N GLY A 126 -1.81 -4.11 -21.26
CA GLY A 126 -3.04 -4.88 -21.01
C GLY A 126 -3.84 -4.24 -19.86
N GLU A 127 -4.13 -5.03 -18.84
CA GLU A 127 -4.84 -4.60 -17.62
C GLU A 127 -3.90 -4.02 -16.54
N TYR A 128 -2.60 -3.86 -16.82
CA TYR A 128 -1.62 -3.32 -15.88
C TYR A 128 -1.36 -1.84 -16.14
N LEU A 129 -1.32 -1.08 -15.05
CA LEU A 129 -0.93 0.31 -15.03
C LEU A 129 0.38 0.45 -14.25
N ILE A 130 1.37 1.08 -14.88
CA ILE A 130 2.69 1.35 -14.31
C ILE A 130 2.80 2.86 -14.10
N ASP A 131 2.72 3.28 -12.84
CA ASP A 131 2.91 4.66 -12.43
C ASP A 131 4.29 4.81 -11.79
N THR A 132 5.11 5.69 -12.36
CA THR A 132 6.45 5.98 -11.86
C THR A 132 6.61 7.47 -11.63
N ARG A 133 7.15 7.86 -10.48
CA ARG A 133 7.43 9.27 -10.16
C ARG A 133 8.74 9.43 -9.42
N ARG A 134 9.44 10.52 -9.70
CA ARG A 134 10.66 10.91 -9.02
C ARG A 134 10.31 11.64 -7.73
N LEU A 135 10.78 11.11 -6.59
CA LEU A 135 10.53 11.65 -5.26
C LEU A 135 11.57 12.71 -4.83
N SER A 136 12.73 12.73 -5.48
CA SER A 136 13.80 13.70 -5.19
C SER A 136 14.19 14.51 -6.43
N ALA A 137 14.90 15.62 -6.25
CA ALA A 137 15.67 16.18 -7.36
C ALA A 137 16.70 15.14 -7.84
N ALA A 138 17.05 15.18 -9.13
CA ALA A 138 18.20 14.45 -9.61
C ALA A 138 19.48 15.13 -9.09
N ASP A 139 20.44 14.33 -8.63
CA ASP A 139 21.76 14.82 -8.26
C ASP A 139 22.61 15.16 -9.50
N GLY A 140 23.86 15.61 -9.29
CA GLY A 140 24.78 15.97 -10.36
C GLY A 140 25.17 14.81 -11.30
N TYR A 141 24.87 13.56 -10.91
CA TYR A 141 25.08 12.35 -11.72
C TYR A 141 23.78 11.89 -12.41
N GLY A 142 22.68 12.63 -12.25
CA GLY A 142 21.37 12.27 -12.80
C GLY A 142 20.62 11.22 -11.97
N CYS A 143 21.12 10.85 -10.79
CA CYS A 143 20.46 9.86 -9.94
C CYS A 143 19.35 10.51 -9.12
N GLY A 144 18.25 9.78 -8.88
CA GLY A 144 17.15 10.24 -8.03
C GLY A 144 16.42 9.10 -7.35
N GLN A 145 15.68 9.41 -6.29
CA GLN A 145 14.71 8.47 -5.72
C GLN A 145 13.50 8.38 -6.64
N VAL A 146 13.11 7.17 -6.99
CA VAL A 146 11.98 6.87 -7.86
C VAL A 146 11.05 5.91 -7.15
N GLU A 147 9.77 6.26 -7.13
CA GLU A 147 8.67 5.39 -6.75
C GLU A 147 8.07 4.77 -8.01
N THR A 148 7.74 3.48 -7.92
CA THR A 148 7.02 2.72 -8.92
C THR A 148 5.83 2.02 -8.26
N VAL A 149 4.63 2.34 -8.71
CA VAL A 149 3.37 1.69 -8.33
C VAL A 149 2.89 0.93 -9.55
N ILE A 150 2.66 -0.37 -9.41
CA ILE A 150 2.00 -1.16 -10.46
C ILE A 150 0.68 -1.63 -9.91
N SER A 151 -0.39 -1.39 -10.66
CA SER A 151 -1.73 -1.86 -10.36
C SER A 151 -2.32 -2.62 -11.52
N SER A 152 -3.35 -3.42 -11.24
CA SER A 152 -4.16 -4.07 -12.26
C SER A 152 -5.59 -4.21 -11.78
N MET A 153 -6.55 -3.92 -12.66
CA MET A 153 -7.99 -3.92 -12.32
C MET A 153 -8.30 -3.11 -11.04
N GLY A 154 -7.62 -1.97 -10.86
CA GLY A 154 -7.77 -1.11 -9.69
C GLY A 154 -7.10 -1.61 -8.40
N MET A 155 -6.46 -2.79 -8.40
CA MET A 155 -5.77 -3.34 -7.22
C MET A 155 -4.26 -3.09 -7.29
N LEU A 156 -3.62 -2.91 -6.12
CA LEU A 156 -2.17 -2.80 -6.03
C LEU A 156 -1.54 -4.17 -6.29
N VAL A 157 -0.63 -4.24 -7.26
CA VAL A 157 0.14 -5.45 -7.57
C VAL A 157 1.52 -5.40 -6.94
N THR A 158 2.22 -4.28 -7.10
CA THR A 158 3.53 -4.08 -6.45
C THR A 158 3.81 -2.60 -6.21
N TYR A 159 4.69 -2.36 -5.25
CA TYR A 159 5.20 -1.05 -4.89
C TYR A 159 6.70 -1.13 -4.67
N GLN A 160 7.45 -0.20 -5.26
CA GLN A 160 8.89 -0.13 -5.09
C GLN A 160 9.36 1.32 -5.01
N VAL A 161 10.30 1.58 -4.09
CA VAL A 161 11.08 2.82 -4.05
C VAL A 161 12.55 2.47 -4.12
N GLY A 162 13.30 3.18 -4.96
CA GLY A 162 14.73 2.97 -5.09
C GLY A 162 15.46 4.21 -5.58
N ARG A 163 16.74 4.33 -5.21
CA ARG A 163 17.64 5.29 -5.85
C ARG A 163 18.11 4.69 -7.17
N LEU A 164 17.83 5.40 -8.26
CA LEU A 164 18.13 4.94 -9.62
C LEU A 164 18.95 6.00 -10.35
N CYS A 165 19.85 5.53 -11.21
CA CYS A 165 20.74 6.34 -12.03
C CYS A 165 20.54 6.00 -13.52
N PRO A 166 20.83 6.92 -14.44
CA PRO A 166 20.71 6.71 -15.89
C PRO A 166 21.56 5.57 -16.44
#